data_AF-A0A1Y6B6T9-F1
#
_entry.id   AF-A0A1Y6B6T9-F1
#
_cell.length_a   1.000
_cell.length_b   1.000
_cell.length_c   1.000
_cell.angle_alpha   90.00
_cell.angle_beta   90.00
_cell.angle_gamma   90.00
#
_symmetry.space_group_name_H-M   'P 1'
#
loop_
_entity.id
_entity.type
_entity.pdbx_description
1 polymer ?
#
loop_
_entity_poly.entity_id
_entity_poly.type
_entity_poly.pdbx_seq_one_letter_code
_entity_poly.pdbx_strand_id
1 'polypeptide(L)'
;MEKVIKKIDLVSKAVRKYLQDGNSPQIIKNGIFQRAMLKCKTTQNELHLVVSKSGFDIVKLSEKNRIQSLSRPLEEVKTGELASSLSNGLTEVIDDQIRALGDMPFILVGKPYFRQTPKAKLNGIKKFSEIAFEEGVEKITIKGKRILTNTLTPNTETIMKLIENHIKEKPDNLKKNVVKAVKDLQRSSRREINLDQIDRKGSILGQLNSWMEQEIQTYSSFLKDTTISPEDYNRLLKISYNFTSDSIYFLKLIYAICDLKPIVYWLTVDKHLDLEKNFKAMNIPSYKTSFVDLEDYRKRIGSARDKQFHTLFNFDSSFRVELKSLKNFEMVFCEEFNTKGNKMEFQDKQIAENFLDLTRTREDMLEDDFLRKNLQTIKSLHSIFLETQKALEILHPYTREPTSNKQAA
;
A
#
# COMPACT_ATOMS: atom_id res chain seq x y z
N MET A 1 2.97 22.49 -19.44
CA MET A 1 4.43 22.51 -19.25
C MET A 1 4.84 23.36 -18.06
N GLU A 2 4.54 24.67 -18.05
CA GLU A 2 4.95 25.59 -16.98
C GLU A 2 4.51 25.14 -15.58
N LYS A 3 3.29 24.59 -15.43
CA LYS A 3 2.81 24.03 -14.15
C LYS A 3 3.67 22.85 -13.65
N VAL A 4 4.12 21.98 -14.56
CA VAL A 4 4.97 20.83 -14.24
C VAL A 4 6.34 21.33 -13.78
N ILE A 5 6.96 22.23 -14.54
CA ILE A 5 8.26 22.83 -14.20
C ILE A 5 8.20 23.56 -12.86
N LYS A 6 7.17 24.39 -12.62
CA LYS A 6 6.97 25.08 -11.34
C LYS A 6 6.82 24.11 -10.17
N LYS A 7 6.14 22.98 -10.37
CA LYS A 7 6.01 21.95 -9.32
C LYS A 7 7.35 21.24 -9.07
N ILE A 8 8.11 20.89 -10.10
CA ILE A 8 9.46 20.31 -9.94
C ILE A 8 10.39 21.30 -9.23
N ASP A 9 10.36 22.59 -9.57
CA ASP A 9 11.14 23.63 -8.88
C ASP A 9 10.78 23.72 -7.39
N LEU A 10 9.48 23.73 -7.06
CA LEU A 10 9.00 23.77 -5.69
C LEU A 10 9.45 22.53 -4.90
N VAL A 11 9.35 21.35 -5.50
CA VAL A 11 9.82 20.09 -4.90
C VAL A 11 11.35 20.12 -4.73
N SER A 12 12.09 20.60 -5.73
CA SER A 12 13.55 20.73 -5.66
C SER A 12 13.99 21.69 -4.55
N LYS A 13 13.28 22.81 -4.36
CA LYS A 13 13.49 23.73 -3.23
C LYS A 13 13.24 23.05 -1.89
N ALA A 14 12.25 22.15 -1.79
CA ALA A 14 12.05 21.35 -0.58
C ALA A 14 13.19 20.36 -0.38
N VAL A 15 13.65 19.67 -1.44
CA VAL A 15 14.80 18.75 -1.38
C VAL A 15 16.08 19.45 -0.93
N ARG A 16 16.30 20.72 -1.30
CA ARG A 16 17.45 21.50 -0.82
C ARG A 16 17.58 21.55 0.70
N LYS A 17 16.47 21.43 1.44
CA LYS A 17 16.49 21.37 2.92
C LYS A 17 17.08 20.07 3.49
N TYR A 18 17.18 19.02 2.66
CA TYR A 18 17.75 17.72 3.02
C TYR A 18 19.22 17.61 2.58
N LEU A 19 19.69 18.54 1.75
CA LEU A 19 21.10 18.61 1.39
C LEU A 19 21.87 19.11 2.62
N GLN A 20 22.93 18.40 2.99
CA GLN A 20 23.92 18.93 3.94
C GLN A 20 24.56 20.18 3.30
N ASP A 21 25.04 21.15 4.10
CA ASP A 21 25.47 22.51 3.68
C ASP A 21 26.56 22.61 2.58
N GLY A 22 26.95 21.49 1.96
CA GLY A 22 27.88 21.39 0.84
C GLY A 22 27.49 22.23 -0.37
N ASN A 23 28.51 22.73 -1.07
CA ASN A 23 28.38 23.45 -2.34
C ASN A 23 28.21 22.51 -3.54
N SER A 24 28.33 21.20 -3.35
CA SER A 24 28.32 20.20 -4.42
C SER A 24 26.89 19.86 -4.86
N PRO A 25 26.60 19.75 -6.17
CA PRO A 25 25.34 19.20 -6.65
C PRO A 25 25.14 17.76 -6.15
N GLN A 26 23.88 17.39 -5.88
CA GLN A 26 23.51 16.04 -5.49
C GLN A 26 22.61 15.40 -6.54
N ILE A 27 22.95 14.16 -6.92
CA ILE A 27 22.09 13.31 -7.74
C ILE A 27 21.10 12.61 -6.82
N ILE A 28 19.83 12.63 -7.24
CA ILE A 28 18.76 11.93 -6.56
C ILE A 28 18.41 10.67 -7.35
N LYS A 29 18.55 9.53 -6.69
CA LYS A 29 18.14 8.23 -7.24
C LYS A 29 16.61 8.18 -7.33
N ASN A 30 16.06 7.54 -8.36
CA ASN A 30 14.61 7.39 -8.54
C ASN A 30 14.01 6.36 -7.54
N GLY A 31 14.14 6.63 -6.24
CA GLY A 31 13.64 5.82 -5.14
C GLY A 31 14.55 5.80 -3.91
N ILE A 32 13.96 5.63 -2.73
CA ILE A 32 14.65 5.60 -1.43
C ILE A 32 14.85 4.18 -0.86
N PHE A 33 14.41 3.13 -1.58
CA PHE A 33 14.56 1.73 -1.16
C PHE A 33 15.51 0.99 -2.11
N GLN A 34 16.19 -0.04 -1.59
CA GLN A 34 16.91 -0.95 -2.48
C GLN A 34 15.93 -1.74 -3.33
N ARG A 35 16.16 -1.78 -4.65
CA ARG A 35 15.31 -2.51 -5.61
C ARG A 35 15.20 -4.00 -5.26
N ALA A 36 16.29 -4.59 -4.77
CA ALA A 36 16.33 -5.97 -4.29
C ALA A 36 15.36 -6.23 -3.13
N MET A 37 15.24 -5.29 -2.19
CA MET A 37 14.31 -5.39 -1.05
C MET A 37 12.85 -5.32 -1.49
N LEU A 38 12.55 -4.52 -2.51
CA LEU A 38 11.18 -4.41 -3.02
C LEU A 38 10.76 -5.60 -3.92
N LYS A 39 11.71 -6.43 -4.36
CA LYS A 39 11.51 -7.50 -5.37
C LYS A 39 10.89 -6.96 -6.66
N CYS A 40 11.13 -5.69 -6.99
CA CYS A 40 10.62 -5.06 -8.20
C CYS A 40 11.40 -5.54 -9.43
N LYS A 41 10.70 -6.11 -10.42
CA LYS A 41 11.25 -6.53 -11.71
C LYS A 41 11.11 -5.42 -12.76
N THR A 42 11.74 -4.27 -12.53
CA THR A 42 11.73 -3.14 -13.48
C THR A 42 13.09 -3.00 -14.16
N THR A 43 13.19 -2.22 -15.24
CA THR A 43 14.46 -1.67 -15.74
C THR A 43 14.59 -0.26 -15.20
N GLN A 44 15.67 0.04 -14.48
CA GLN A 44 15.84 1.37 -13.89
C GLN A 44 16.05 2.39 -15.01
N ASN A 45 15.32 3.50 -14.94
CA ASN A 45 15.51 4.60 -15.88
C ASN A 45 16.86 5.30 -15.63
N GLU A 46 17.53 5.71 -16.71
CA GLU A 46 18.86 6.34 -16.71
C GLU A 46 18.81 7.85 -16.37
N LEU A 47 17.62 8.46 -16.37
CA LEU A 47 17.43 9.87 -16.08
C LEU A 47 17.24 10.12 -14.59
N HIS A 48 18.02 11.06 -14.06
CA HIS A 48 18.05 11.40 -12.64
C HIS A 48 17.90 12.90 -12.43
N LEU A 49 17.21 13.26 -11.35
CA LEU A 49 17.12 14.66 -10.90
C LEU A 49 18.41 15.03 -10.19
N VAL A 50 18.98 16.17 -10.55
CA VAL A 50 20.12 16.79 -9.88
C VAL A 50 19.64 18.05 -9.21
N VAL A 51 19.99 18.24 -7.94
CA VAL A 51 19.66 19.45 -7.20
C VAL A 51 20.95 20.11 -6.74
N SER A 52 21.04 21.43 -6.96
CA SER A 52 22.15 22.28 -6.55
C SER A 52 21.64 23.54 -5.86
N LYS A 53 22.55 24.39 -5.36
CA LYS A 53 22.19 25.72 -4.84
C LYS A 53 21.57 26.62 -5.90
N SER A 54 22.03 26.52 -7.16
CA SER A 54 21.58 27.37 -8.27
C SER A 54 20.26 26.92 -8.89
N GLY A 55 19.87 25.65 -8.77
CA GLY A 55 18.77 25.13 -9.56
C GLY A 55 18.48 23.67 -9.30
N PHE A 56 17.77 23.09 -10.25
CA PHE A 56 17.73 21.65 -10.48
C PHE A 56 17.97 21.41 -11.97
N ASP A 57 18.42 20.22 -12.30
CA ASP A 57 18.62 19.78 -13.67
C ASP A 57 18.32 18.28 -13.78
N ILE A 58 18.28 17.76 -15.00
CA ILE A 58 18.13 16.32 -15.26
C ILE A 58 19.40 15.82 -15.94
N VAL A 59 19.94 14.71 -15.47
CA VAL A 59 21.12 14.09 -16.06
C VAL A 59 20.85 12.65 -16.45
N LYS A 60 21.49 12.22 -17.53
CA LYS A 60 21.50 10.84 -17.97
C LYS A 60 22.79 10.18 -17.48
N LEU A 61 22.69 9.17 -16.63
CA LEU A 61 23.85 8.41 -16.17
C LEU A 61 24.16 7.29 -17.18
N SER A 62 25.39 7.22 -17.70
CA SER A 62 25.80 6.18 -18.64
C SER A 62 26.06 4.83 -17.95
N GLU A 63 25.87 3.72 -18.66
CA GLU A 63 26.10 2.35 -18.16
C GLU A 63 27.52 2.12 -17.59
N LYS A 64 28.53 2.88 -18.05
CA LYS A 64 29.92 2.81 -17.56
C LYS A 64 30.08 3.43 -16.16
N ASN A 65 29.19 4.35 -15.75
CA ASN A 65 29.11 4.93 -14.40
C ASN A 65 28.00 4.24 -13.60
N ARG A 66 28.12 2.92 -13.47
CA ARG A 66 27.04 2.05 -13.00
C ARG A 66 26.44 2.53 -11.67
N ILE A 67 25.16 2.87 -11.72
CA ILE A 67 24.24 3.21 -10.60
C ILE A 67 24.15 2.09 -9.52
N GLN A 68 24.80 0.94 -9.73
CA GLN A 68 25.07 -0.02 -8.66
C GLN A 68 25.96 0.56 -7.55
N SER A 69 26.69 1.65 -7.80
CA SER A 69 27.45 2.37 -6.76
C SER A 69 26.61 3.34 -5.93
N LEU A 70 25.41 3.75 -6.39
CA LEU A 70 24.54 4.65 -5.62
C LEU A 70 24.00 3.93 -4.39
N SER A 71 24.80 3.97 -3.33
CA SER A 71 24.58 3.32 -2.04
C SER A 71 23.61 4.10 -1.16
N ARG A 72 23.17 5.27 -1.61
CA ARG A 72 22.26 6.17 -0.89
C ARG A 72 21.24 6.78 -1.86
N PRO A 73 20.07 7.24 -1.36
CA PRO A 73 19.10 7.95 -2.19
C PRO A 73 19.61 9.30 -2.70
N LEU A 74 20.52 9.93 -1.94
CA LEU A 74 21.22 11.17 -2.27
C LEU A 74 22.72 10.90 -2.33
N GLU A 75 23.37 11.28 -3.44
CA GLU A 75 24.81 11.16 -3.62
C GLU A 75 25.41 12.45 -4.16
N GLU A 76 26.52 12.89 -3.56
CA GLU A 76 27.27 14.04 -4.05
C GLU A 76 28.01 13.67 -5.32
N VAL A 77 27.98 14.58 -6.30
CA VAL A 77 28.68 14.38 -7.57
C VAL A 77 29.65 15.53 -7.82
N LYS A 78 30.85 15.17 -8.27
CA LYS A 78 31.88 16.16 -8.62
C LYS A 78 31.42 16.91 -9.87
N THR A 79 31.51 18.24 -9.84
CA THR A 79 31.04 19.13 -10.90
C THR A 79 31.62 18.79 -12.30
N GLY A 80 32.82 18.21 -12.36
CA GLY A 80 33.44 17.75 -13.62
C GLY A 80 32.81 16.49 -14.23
N GLU A 81 32.13 15.65 -13.43
CA GLU A 81 31.43 14.44 -13.91
C GLU A 81 30.02 14.76 -14.42
N LEU A 82 29.47 15.91 -14.02
CA LEU A 82 28.19 16.44 -14.51
C LEU A 82 28.31 17.09 -15.89
N ALA A 83 29.52 17.36 -16.38
CA ALA A 83 29.78 18.08 -17.64
C ALA A 83 29.34 17.31 -18.91
N SER A 84 28.89 16.06 -18.79
CA SER A 84 28.21 15.33 -19.85
C SER A 84 26.68 15.38 -19.76
N SER A 85 26.12 16.38 -19.05
CA SER A 85 24.67 16.59 -18.92
C SER A 85 23.98 16.83 -20.26
N LEU A 86 22.68 16.51 -20.31
CA LEU A 86 21.88 16.33 -21.53
C LEU A 86 22.08 17.46 -22.56
N SER A 87 22.31 17.08 -23.82
CA SER A 87 22.39 18.00 -24.97
C SER A 87 21.08 18.74 -25.26
N ASN A 88 19.98 18.26 -24.68
CA ASN A 88 18.62 18.70 -24.91
C ASN A 88 18.16 19.43 -23.64
N GLY A 89 17.67 20.67 -23.76
CA GLY A 89 17.33 21.50 -22.60
C GLY A 89 16.27 20.86 -21.68
N LEU A 90 16.22 21.27 -20.41
CA LEU A 90 15.32 20.74 -19.37
C LEU A 90 13.86 20.54 -19.84
N THR A 91 13.33 21.51 -20.60
CA THR A 91 11.97 21.48 -21.14
C THR A 91 11.75 20.31 -22.09
N GLU A 92 12.70 20.03 -22.99
CA GLU A 92 12.61 18.94 -23.96
C GLU A 92 12.62 17.59 -23.26
N VAL A 93 13.46 17.44 -22.24
CA VAL A 93 13.54 16.21 -21.43
C VAL A 93 12.23 15.96 -20.69
N ILE A 94 11.63 17.00 -20.11
CA ILE A 94 10.32 16.90 -19.45
C ILE A 94 9.24 16.49 -20.46
N ASP A 95 9.22 17.08 -21.65
CA ASP A 95 8.27 16.74 -22.70
C ASP A 95 8.43 15.31 -23.19
N ASP A 96 9.66 14.84 -23.35
CA ASP A 96 9.96 13.46 -23.68
C ASP A 96 9.43 12.50 -22.61
N GLN A 97 9.61 12.85 -21.33
CA GLN A 97 9.07 12.04 -20.23
C GLN A 97 7.54 12.05 -20.17
N ILE A 98 6.89 13.18 -20.44
CA ILE A 98 5.43 13.27 -20.52
C ILE A 98 4.92 12.38 -21.65
N ARG A 99 5.50 12.47 -22.85
CA ARG A 99 5.13 11.64 -24.00
C ARG A 99 5.37 10.15 -23.74
N ALA A 100 6.45 9.81 -23.04
CA ALA A 100 6.77 8.45 -22.67
C ALA A 100 5.93 7.91 -21.49
N LEU A 101 5.09 8.71 -20.83
CA LEU A 101 4.38 8.30 -19.61
C LEU A 101 3.40 7.14 -19.86
N GLY A 102 2.67 7.20 -20.97
CA GLY A 102 1.65 6.21 -21.35
C GLY A 102 0.44 6.19 -20.41
N ASP A 103 -0.46 5.23 -20.63
CA ASP A 103 -1.77 5.19 -19.95
C ASP A 103 -1.77 4.51 -18.58
N MET A 104 -0.84 3.58 -18.35
CA MET A 104 -0.85 2.69 -17.18
C MET A 104 -0.87 3.44 -15.83
N PRO A 105 -0.06 4.51 -15.61
CA PRO A 105 -0.13 5.25 -14.35
C PRO A 105 -1.51 5.89 -14.09
N PHE A 106 -2.22 6.27 -15.15
CA PHE A 106 -3.51 6.96 -15.03
C PHE A 106 -4.66 6.03 -14.60
N ILE A 107 -4.49 4.72 -14.64
CA ILE A 107 -5.41 3.75 -14.03
C ILE A 107 -5.67 4.09 -12.55
N LEU A 108 -4.66 4.64 -11.87
CA LEU A 108 -4.74 4.97 -10.45
C LEU A 108 -5.60 6.20 -10.12
N VAL A 109 -5.80 7.10 -11.09
CA VAL A 109 -6.52 8.39 -10.93
C VAL A 109 -7.74 8.54 -11.85
N GLY A 110 -7.90 7.63 -12.81
CA GLY A 110 -9.03 7.61 -13.73
C GLY A 110 -10.35 7.36 -13.02
N LYS A 111 -11.44 7.87 -13.61
CA LYS A 111 -12.79 7.77 -13.06
C LYS A 111 -13.34 6.35 -13.26
N PRO A 112 -13.59 5.59 -12.19
CA PRO A 112 -14.20 4.29 -12.34
C PRO A 112 -15.69 4.44 -12.65
N TYR A 113 -16.21 3.57 -13.51
CA TYR A 113 -17.63 3.56 -13.86
C TYR A 113 -18.11 2.14 -14.15
N PHE A 114 -19.42 1.93 -14.04
CA PHE A 114 -20.02 0.68 -14.47
C PHE A 114 -20.49 0.82 -15.92
N ARG A 115 -19.93 0.02 -16.82
CA ARG A 115 -20.45 -0.05 -18.19
C ARG A 115 -21.90 -0.57 -18.23
N GLN A 116 -22.23 -1.46 -17.29
CA GLN A 116 -23.59 -1.93 -17.05
C GLN A 116 -23.84 -1.96 -15.55
N THR A 117 -25.03 -1.53 -15.13
CA THR A 117 -25.44 -1.58 -13.73
C THR A 117 -25.35 -3.01 -13.18
N PRO A 118 -24.59 -3.25 -12.08
CA PRO A 118 -24.46 -4.56 -11.48
C PRO A 118 -25.82 -5.12 -11.05
N LYS A 119 -26.09 -6.38 -11.42
CA LYS A 119 -27.32 -7.07 -11.08
C LYS A 119 -27.10 -8.58 -11.04
N ALA A 120 -27.88 -9.26 -10.22
CA ALA A 120 -27.84 -10.70 -10.06
C ALA A 120 -29.24 -11.29 -9.96
N LYS A 121 -29.46 -12.41 -10.66
CA LYS A 121 -30.75 -13.12 -10.63
C LYS A 121 -31.01 -13.70 -9.24
N LEU A 122 -32.24 -13.54 -8.77
CA LEU A 122 -32.71 -14.13 -7.53
C LEU A 122 -33.60 -15.34 -7.86
N ASN A 123 -33.03 -16.53 -7.75
CA ASN A 123 -33.73 -17.76 -8.13
C ASN A 123 -34.65 -18.26 -7.02
N GLY A 124 -35.71 -18.98 -7.39
CA GLY A 124 -36.60 -19.67 -6.46
C GLY A 124 -37.62 -18.78 -5.74
N ILE A 125 -37.80 -17.52 -6.16
CA ILE A 125 -38.74 -16.59 -5.54
C ILE A 125 -39.56 -15.89 -6.63
N LYS A 126 -40.76 -16.38 -6.95
CA LYS A 126 -41.55 -15.89 -8.11
C LYS A 126 -41.81 -14.37 -8.12
N LYS A 127 -41.91 -13.75 -6.92
CA LYS A 127 -42.19 -12.32 -6.76
C LYS A 127 -40.99 -11.43 -7.10
N PHE A 128 -39.76 -11.95 -7.03
CA PHE A 128 -38.53 -11.18 -7.20
C PHE A 128 -37.63 -11.83 -8.25
N SER A 129 -37.17 -11.06 -9.23
CA SER A 129 -36.32 -11.56 -10.31
C SER A 129 -34.84 -11.33 -10.06
N GLU A 130 -34.47 -10.25 -9.38
CA GLU A 130 -33.06 -9.86 -9.21
C GLU A 130 -32.81 -8.94 -8.01
N ILE A 131 -31.54 -8.92 -7.60
CA ILE A 131 -30.95 -7.89 -6.75
C ILE A 131 -30.09 -7.01 -7.66
N ALA A 132 -30.26 -5.69 -7.62
CA ALA A 132 -29.53 -4.76 -8.46
C ALA A 132 -28.94 -3.60 -7.66
N PHE A 133 -27.75 -3.17 -8.06
CA PHE A 133 -27.11 -1.96 -7.53
C PHE A 133 -27.74 -0.72 -8.19
N GLU A 134 -28.04 0.31 -7.41
CA GLU A 134 -28.54 1.60 -7.92
C GLU A 134 -27.99 2.74 -7.05
N GLU A 135 -27.27 3.66 -7.68
CA GLU A 135 -26.77 4.86 -6.99
C GLU A 135 -27.94 5.75 -6.55
N GLY A 136 -27.82 6.37 -5.37
CA GLY A 136 -28.86 7.26 -4.83
C GLY A 136 -29.96 6.55 -4.04
N VAL A 137 -30.00 5.21 -4.03
CA VAL A 137 -30.88 4.48 -3.10
C VAL A 137 -30.34 4.64 -1.68
N GLU A 138 -31.14 5.10 -0.71
CA GLU A 138 -30.65 5.26 0.66
C GLU A 138 -30.59 3.94 1.43
N LYS A 139 -31.60 3.08 1.23
CA LYS A 139 -31.79 1.80 1.92
C LYS A 139 -32.26 0.73 0.96
N ILE A 140 -31.97 -0.53 1.29
CA ILE A 140 -32.44 -1.67 0.49
C ILE A 140 -33.96 -1.61 0.37
N THR A 141 -34.45 -1.57 -0.86
CA THR A 141 -35.87 -1.35 -1.16
C THR A 141 -36.35 -2.23 -2.30
N ILE A 142 -37.67 -2.35 -2.47
CA ILE A 142 -38.29 -3.13 -3.55
C ILE A 142 -38.87 -2.17 -4.57
N LYS A 143 -38.52 -2.37 -5.84
CA LYS A 143 -39.13 -1.68 -6.98
C LYS A 143 -39.61 -2.72 -7.99
N GLY A 144 -40.91 -3.00 -7.96
CA GLY A 144 -41.51 -4.08 -8.75
C GLY A 144 -40.93 -5.44 -8.36
N LYS A 145 -40.31 -6.15 -9.30
CA LYS A 145 -39.65 -7.45 -9.07
C LYS A 145 -38.17 -7.34 -8.69
N ARG A 146 -37.64 -6.13 -8.51
CA ARG A 146 -36.22 -5.88 -8.24
C ARG A 146 -36.02 -5.49 -6.79
N ILE A 147 -35.00 -6.05 -6.15
CA ILE A 147 -34.50 -5.58 -4.86
C ILE A 147 -33.32 -4.64 -5.16
N LEU A 148 -33.46 -3.37 -4.82
CA LEU A 148 -32.47 -2.35 -5.09
C LEU A 148 -31.59 -2.12 -3.87
N THR A 149 -30.29 -1.92 -4.09
CA THR A 149 -29.31 -1.60 -3.05
C THR A 149 -28.29 -0.59 -3.55
N ASN A 150 -27.75 0.22 -2.65
CA ASN A 150 -26.66 1.16 -2.93
C ASN A 150 -25.27 0.60 -2.59
N THR A 151 -25.17 -0.68 -2.28
CA THR A 151 -23.89 -1.34 -1.99
C THR A 151 -23.80 -2.65 -2.77
N LEU A 152 -22.59 -3.00 -3.15
CA LEU A 152 -22.29 -4.29 -3.80
C LEU A 152 -22.23 -5.43 -2.79
N THR A 153 -22.15 -5.11 -1.50
CA THR A 153 -22.10 -6.09 -0.40
C THR A 153 -23.29 -5.90 0.55
N PRO A 154 -24.54 -5.94 0.06
CA PRO A 154 -25.69 -5.72 0.91
C PRO A 154 -25.81 -6.79 1.99
N ASN A 155 -26.33 -6.42 3.15
CA ASN A 155 -26.57 -7.35 4.24
C ASN A 155 -27.64 -8.38 3.81
N THR A 156 -27.24 -9.65 3.76
CA THR A 156 -28.12 -10.74 3.34
C THR A 156 -29.34 -10.94 4.25
N GLU A 157 -29.21 -10.68 5.55
CA GLU A 157 -30.32 -10.78 6.50
C GLU A 157 -31.35 -9.67 6.28
N THR A 158 -30.89 -8.45 5.99
CA THR A 158 -31.80 -7.35 5.62
C THR A 158 -32.59 -7.70 4.37
N ILE A 159 -31.94 -8.27 3.36
CA ILE A 159 -32.61 -8.74 2.13
C ILE A 159 -33.61 -9.86 2.45
N MET A 160 -33.22 -10.85 3.26
CA MET A 160 -34.10 -11.95 3.64
C MET A 160 -35.35 -11.46 4.37
N LYS A 161 -35.20 -10.61 5.40
CA LYS A 161 -36.32 -10.02 6.15
C LYS A 161 -37.25 -9.23 5.22
N LEU A 162 -36.68 -8.45 4.31
CA LEU A 162 -37.42 -7.67 3.32
C LEU A 162 -38.23 -8.58 2.38
N ILE A 163 -37.67 -9.70 1.94
CA ILE A 163 -38.36 -10.71 1.15
C ILE A 163 -39.48 -11.38 1.96
N GLU A 164 -39.19 -11.84 3.18
CA GLU A 164 -40.12 -12.51 4.08
C GLU A 164 -41.34 -11.65 4.39
N ASN A 165 -41.14 -10.33 4.59
CA ASN A 165 -42.24 -9.38 4.78
C ASN A 165 -43.16 -9.23 3.54
N HIS A 166 -42.71 -9.66 2.37
CA HIS A 166 -43.44 -9.50 1.11
C HIS A 166 -43.96 -10.81 0.51
N ILE A 167 -43.69 -11.97 1.12
CA ILE A 167 -44.16 -13.27 0.65
C ILE A 167 -44.88 -14.01 1.78
N LYS A 168 -45.98 -14.71 1.46
CA LYS A 168 -46.74 -15.48 2.45
C LYS A 168 -46.10 -16.83 2.77
N GLU A 169 -45.45 -17.44 1.78
CA GLU A 169 -44.78 -18.73 1.90
C GLU A 169 -43.28 -18.56 1.77
N LYS A 170 -42.53 -19.09 2.74
CA LYS A 170 -41.08 -19.01 2.76
C LYS A 170 -40.49 -20.13 1.89
N PRO A 171 -39.72 -19.82 0.84
CA PRO A 171 -39.08 -20.85 0.03
C PRO A 171 -37.99 -21.56 0.83
N ASP A 172 -37.94 -22.89 0.73
CA ASP A 172 -37.02 -23.77 1.48
C ASP A 172 -35.54 -23.39 1.36
N ASN A 173 -35.16 -22.72 0.27
CA ASN A 173 -33.79 -22.34 -0.04
C ASN A 173 -33.54 -20.82 -0.06
N LEU A 174 -34.40 -20.02 0.58
CA LEU A 174 -34.31 -18.56 0.56
C LEU A 174 -32.91 -18.04 0.90
N LYS A 175 -32.35 -18.46 2.03
CA LYS A 175 -31.02 -18.02 2.49
C LYS A 175 -29.94 -18.33 1.48
N LYS A 176 -29.91 -19.56 0.96
CA LYS A 176 -28.94 -20.00 -0.04
C LYS A 176 -29.05 -19.17 -1.33
N ASN A 177 -30.27 -18.90 -1.78
CA ASN A 177 -30.52 -18.14 -3.01
C ASN A 177 -30.12 -16.66 -2.85
N VAL A 178 -30.43 -16.03 -1.71
CA VAL A 178 -30.02 -14.65 -1.42
C VAL A 178 -28.50 -14.55 -1.32
N VAL A 179 -27.84 -15.44 -0.55
CA VAL A 179 -26.37 -15.44 -0.44
C VAL A 179 -25.71 -15.63 -1.80
N LYS A 180 -26.24 -16.54 -2.64
CA LYS A 180 -25.74 -16.74 -4.01
C LYS A 180 -25.92 -15.47 -4.85
N ALA A 181 -27.12 -14.88 -4.84
CA ALA A 181 -27.40 -13.67 -5.62
C ALA A 181 -26.52 -12.48 -5.18
N VAL A 182 -26.24 -12.31 -3.88
CA VAL A 182 -25.32 -11.29 -3.39
C VAL A 182 -23.88 -11.55 -3.85
N LYS A 183 -23.40 -12.80 -3.81
CA LYS A 183 -22.08 -13.16 -4.37
C LYS A 183 -22.02 -12.94 -5.87
N ASP A 184 -23.07 -13.26 -6.60
CA ASP A 184 -23.14 -13.05 -8.04
C ASP A 184 -23.20 -11.56 -8.39
N LEU A 185 -23.84 -10.73 -7.54
CA LEU A 185 -23.85 -9.27 -7.67
C LEU A 185 -22.42 -8.72 -7.56
N GLN A 186 -21.67 -9.15 -6.54
CA GLN A 186 -20.26 -8.78 -6.35
C GLN A 186 -19.37 -9.24 -7.51
N ARG A 187 -19.64 -10.41 -8.09
CA ARG A 187 -18.87 -10.92 -9.24
C ARG A 187 -19.17 -10.15 -10.52
N SER A 188 -20.42 -9.70 -10.67
CA SER A 188 -20.87 -8.89 -11.81
C SER A 188 -20.41 -7.44 -11.74
N SER A 189 -20.00 -6.95 -10.55
CA SER A 189 -19.67 -5.55 -10.32
C SER A 189 -18.24 -5.18 -10.74
N ARG A 190 -17.91 -5.42 -12.00
CA ARG A 190 -16.64 -4.97 -12.59
C ARG A 190 -16.79 -3.50 -12.99
N ARG A 191 -15.93 -2.65 -12.44
CA ARG A 191 -15.80 -1.26 -12.88
C ARG A 191 -14.77 -1.19 -14.01
N GLU A 192 -15.12 -0.48 -15.07
CA GLU A 192 -14.17 0.00 -16.06
C GLU A 192 -13.59 1.34 -15.58
N ILE A 193 -12.43 1.73 -16.10
CA ILE A 193 -11.77 2.98 -15.71
C ILE A 193 -11.73 3.87 -16.95
N ASN A 194 -12.37 5.03 -16.85
CA ASN A 194 -12.27 6.07 -17.87
C ASN A 194 -10.96 6.84 -17.64
N LEU A 195 -10.04 6.75 -18.60
CA LEU A 195 -8.74 7.41 -18.52
C LEU A 195 -8.76 8.84 -19.08
N ASP A 196 -9.85 9.29 -19.70
CA ASP A 196 -10.03 10.67 -20.16
C ASP A 196 -10.58 11.57 -19.05
N GLN A 197 -11.15 10.99 -18.01
CA GLN A 197 -11.69 11.69 -16.85
C GLN A 197 -10.95 11.26 -15.60
N ILE A 198 -10.42 12.24 -14.87
CA ILE A 198 -9.89 12.01 -13.53
C ILE A 198 -11.01 12.12 -12.51
N ASP A 199 -10.98 11.26 -11.50
CA ASP A 199 -11.82 11.39 -10.32
C ASP A 199 -10.97 11.45 -9.05
N ARG A 200 -10.91 12.64 -8.44
CA ARG A 200 -10.08 12.88 -7.27
C ARG A 200 -10.49 12.05 -6.05
N LYS A 201 -11.78 11.74 -5.89
CA LYS A 201 -12.27 10.99 -4.72
C LYS A 201 -12.63 9.55 -5.06
N GLY A 202 -13.21 9.33 -6.25
CA GLY A 202 -13.67 8.03 -6.69
C GLY A 202 -12.59 7.14 -7.30
N SER A 203 -11.43 7.66 -7.72
CA SER A 203 -10.33 6.83 -8.24
C SER A 203 -9.73 5.89 -7.19
N ILE A 204 -8.85 4.98 -7.63
CA ILE A 204 -8.17 4.03 -6.74
C ILE A 204 -7.35 4.79 -5.69
N LEU A 205 -6.53 5.77 -6.08
CA LEU A 205 -5.78 6.59 -5.13
C LEU A 205 -6.70 7.49 -4.30
N GLY A 206 -7.78 8.03 -4.87
CA GLY A 206 -8.75 8.84 -4.13
C GLY A 206 -9.41 8.08 -2.98
N GLN A 207 -9.83 6.83 -3.24
CA GLN A 207 -10.40 5.95 -2.22
C GLN A 207 -9.34 5.52 -1.18
N LEU A 208 -8.13 5.16 -1.63
CA LEU A 208 -7.03 4.80 -0.74
C LEU A 208 -6.67 5.95 0.21
N ASN A 209 -6.50 7.16 -0.32
CA ASN A 209 -6.20 8.35 0.48
C ASN A 209 -7.32 8.65 1.49
N SER A 210 -8.58 8.52 1.08
CA SER A 210 -9.72 8.72 1.98
C SER A 210 -9.74 7.71 3.12
N TRP A 211 -9.45 6.44 2.84
CA TRP A 211 -9.32 5.40 3.86
C TRP A 211 -8.14 5.66 4.79
N MET A 212 -6.95 5.96 4.25
CA MET A 212 -5.76 6.25 5.06
C MET A 212 -5.96 7.46 5.98
N GLU A 213 -6.61 8.51 5.49
CA GLU A 213 -6.93 9.70 6.29
C GLU A 213 -7.80 9.34 7.51
N GLN A 214 -8.83 8.50 7.34
CA GLN A 214 -9.68 8.04 8.43
C GLN A 214 -8.92 7.20 9.46
N GLU A 215 -8.09 6.27 8.98
CA GLU A 215 -7.25 5.43 9.84
C GLU A 215 -6.20 6.27 10.59
N ILE A 216 -5.59 7.27 9.95
CA ILE A 216 -4.66 8.22 10.58
C ILE A 216 -5.36 9.03 11.68
N GLN A 217 -6.57 9.50 11.42
CA GLN A 217 -7.35 10.27 12.40
C GLN A 217 -7.68 9.41 13.62
N THR A 218 -8.11 8.16 13.39
CA THR A 218 -8.44 7.18 14.43
C THR A 218 -7.18 6.79 15.23
N TYR A 219 -6.07 6.53 14.55
CA TYR A 219 -4.78 6.26 15.20
C TYR A 219 -4.33 7.45 16.04
N SER A 220 -4.45 8.66 15.49
CA SER A 220 -4.06 9.90 16.18
C SER A 220 -4.92 10.16 17.42
N SER A 221 -6.21 9.81 17.41
CA SER A 221 -7.07 9.99 18.59
C SER A 221 -6.64 9.10 19.75
N PHE A 222 -6.29 7.84 19.50
CA PHE A 222 -5.86 6.93 20.57
C PHE A 222 -4.51 7.33 21.20
N LEU A 223 -3.64 8.03 20.46
CA LEU A 223 -2.36 8.50 20.99
C LEU A 223 -2.42 9.82 21.76
N LYS A 224 -3.59 10.49 21.80
CA LYS A 224 -3.79 11.72 22.57
C LYS A 224 -4.04 11.44 24.05
N ASP A 225 -4.60 10.27 24.36
CA ASP A 225 -4.85 9.88 25.74
C ASP A 225 -3.54 9.48 26.43
N THR A 226 -3.35 9.92 27.67
CA THR A 226 -2.16 9.59 28.48
C THR A 226 -2.14 8.14 28.93
N THR A 227 -3.29 7.45 28.86
CA THR A 227 -3.43 6.03 29.21
C THR A 227 -4.19 5.34 28.09
N ILE A 228 -3.48 4.54 27.28
CA ILE A 228 -4.09 3.80 26.19
C ILE A 228 -4.75 2.55 26.77
N SER A 229 -6.06 2.39 26.57
CA SER A 229 -6.79 1.18 26.98
C SER A 229 -6.30 -0.04 26.18
N PRO A 230 -6.41 -1.28 26.71
CA PRO A 230 -6.08 -2.49 25.95
C PRO A 230 -6.83 -2.57 24.60
N GLU A 231 -8.10 -2.16 24.56
CA GLU A 231 -8.91 -2.13 23.35
C GLU A 231 -8.38 -1.13 22.31
N ASP A 232 -7.98 0.06 22.75
CA ASP A 232 -7.44 1.09 21.87
C ASP A 232 -6.03 0.73 21.39
N TYR A 233 -5.21 0.13 22.25
CA TYR A 233 -3.93 -0.46 21.87
C TYR A 233 -4.10 -1.51 20.77
N ASN A 234 -5.11 -2.37 20.89
CA ASN A 234 -5.42 -3.39 19.88
C ASN A 234 -5.87 -2.78 18.56
N ARG A 235 -6.62 -1.68 18.61
CA ARG A 235 -6.96 -0.93 17.40
C ARG A 235 -5.71 -0.31 16.77
N LEU A 236 -4.81 0.30 17.55
CA LEU A 236 -3.54 0.83 17.06
C LEU A 236 -2.69 -0.24 16.35
N LEU A 237 -2.59 -1.45 16.93
CA LEU A 237 -1.88 -2.57 16.31
C LEU A 237 -2.56 -3.06 15.03
N LYS A 238 -3.89 -3.15 15.00
CA LYS A 238 -4.63 -3.53 13.80
C LYS A 238 -4.39 -2.53 12.66
N ILE A 239 -4.46 -1.23 12.96
CA ILE A 239 -4.20 -0.17 12.00
C ILE A 239 -2.76 -0.27 11.50
N SER A 240 -1.78 -0.36 12.41
CA SER A 240 -0.36 -0.52 12.10
C SER A 240 -0.12 -1.69 11.16
N TYR A 241 -0.73 -2.85 11.44
CA TYR A 241 -0.57 -4.02 10.61
C TYR A 241 -1.19 -3.85 9.23
N ASN A 242 -2.42 -3.33 9.14
CA ASN A 242 -3.05 -3.10 7.84
C ASN A 242 -2.21 -2.15 6.97
N PHE A 243 -1.55 -1.16 7.59
CA PHE A 243 -0.59 -0.31 6.90
C PHE A 243 0.65 -1.09 6.42
N THR A 244 1.25 -1.94 7.27
CA THR A 244 2.45 -2.71 6.88
C THR A 244 2.15 -3.84 5.89
N SER A 245 0.96 -4.43 5.92
CA SER A 245 0.56 -5.46 4.98
C SER A 245 0.14 -4.86 3.64
N ASP A 246 -0.80 -3.91 3.65
CA ASP A 246 -1.53 -3.54 2.44
C ASP A 246 -0.94 -2.31 1.76
N SER A 247 -0.57 -1.30 2.55
CA SER A 247 -0.03 -0.04 2.00
C SER A 247 1.38 -0.23 1.44
N ILE A 248 2.15 -1.21 1.93
CA ILE A 248 3.46 -1.55 1.36
C ILE A 248 3.34 -2.09 -0.08
N TYR A 249 2.27 -2.82 -0.42
CA TYR A 249 2.06 -3.25 -1.81
C TYR A 249 1.80 -2.06 -2.74
N PHE A 250 0.95 -1.12 -2.31
CA PHE A 250 0.73 0.11 -3.06
C PHE A 250 2.01 0.94 -3.17
N LEU A 251 2.77 1.04 -2.10
CA LEU A 251 4.06 1.71 -2.10
C LEU A 251 5.01 1.10 -3.15
N LYS A 252 5.13 -0.23 -3.20
CA LYS A 252 5.91 -0.94 -4.22
C LYS A 252 5.46 -0.61 -5.64
N LEU A 253 4.15 -0.53 -5.88
CA LEU A 253 3.61 -0.13 -7.17
C LEU A 253 4.01 1.30 -7.54
N ILE A 254 3.88 2.24 -6.60
CA ILE A 254 4.30 3.64 -6.80
C ILE A 254 5.80 3.73 -7.08
N TYR A 255 6.64 2.98 -6.36
CA TYR A 255 8.07 2.91 -6.68
C TYR A 255 8.34 2.34 -8.05
N ALA A 256 7.64 1.29 -8.47
CA ALA A 256 7.80 0.73 -9.81
C ALA A 256 7.41 1.76 -10.89
N ILE A 257 6.36 2.55 -10.66
CA ILE A 257 5.99 3.66 -11.54
C ILE A 257 7.09 4.72 -11.55
N CYS A 258 7.57 5.17 -10.38
CA CYS A 258 8.63 6.17 -10.26
C CYS A 258 9.95 5.73 -10.93
N ASP A 259 10.31 4.45 -10.82
CA ASP A 259 11.52 3.86 -11.41
C ASP A 259 11.43 3.80 -12.94
N LEU A 260 10.24 3.49 -13.49
CA LEU A 260 10.00 3.42 -14.94
C LEU A 260 9.69 4.79 -15.56
N LYS A 261 9.05 5.67 -14.78
CA LYS A 261 8.51 6.99 -15.18
C LYS A 261 9.03 8.07 -14.21
N PRO A 262 10.30 8.48 -14.32
CA PRO A 262 10.96 9.38 -13.37
C PRO A 262 10.25 10.71 -13.14
N ILE A 263 9.52 11.23 -14.13
CA ILE A 263 8.75 12.46 -13.97
C ILE A 263 7.74 12.40 -12.83
N VAL A 264 7.17 11.21 -12.54
CA VAL A 264 6.30 11.02 -11.37
C VAL A 264 7.11 11.18 -10.09
N TYR A 265 8.31 10.60 -10.04
CA TYR A 265 9.23 10.73 -8.90
C TYR A 265 9.70 12.16 -8.68
N TRP A 266 10.07 12.90 -9.73
CA TRP A 266 10.54 14.28 -9.63
C TRP A 266 9.48 15.22 -9.05
N LEU A 267 8.20 14.90 -9.25
CA LEU A 267 7.07 15.66 -8.69
C LEU A 267 6.75 15.30 -7.23
N THR A 268 7.34 14.24 -6.68
CA THR A 268 7.03 13.71 -5.34
C THR A 268 8.25 13.41 -4.47
N VAL A 269 9.47 13.67 -4.94
CA VAL A 269 10.72 13.25 -4.30
C VAL A 269 10.88 13.77 -2.87
N ASP A 270 10.37 14.96 -2.56
CA ASP A 270 10.37 15.49 -1.19
C ASP A 270 9.61 14.56 -0.22
N LYS A 271 8.48 14.00 -0.66
CA LYS A 271 7.69 13.04 0.15
C LYS A 271 8.37 11.70 0.31
N HIS A 272 9.12 11.27 -0.71
CA HIS A 272 9.95 10.08 -0.59
C HIS A 272 11.07 10.28 0.45
N LEU A 273 11.73 11.44 0.47
CA LEU A 273 12.75 11.75 1.48
C LEU A 273 12.15 11.91 2.89
N ASP A 274 10.96 12.49 3.02
CA ASP A 274 10.23 12.54 4.30
C ASP A 274 9.94 11.15 4.85
N LEU A 275 9.50 10.23 3.98
CA LEU A 275 9.26 8.85 4.37
C LEU A 275 10.56 8.16 4.82
N GLU A 276 11.66 8.34 4.08
CA GLU A 276 12.97 7.80 4.46
C GLU A 276 13.39 8.27 5.86
N LYS A 277 13.27 9.58 6.11
CA LYS A 277 13.60 10.20 7.40
C LYS A 277 12.77 9.59 8.53
N ASN A 278 11.46 9.44 8.35
CA ASN A 278 10.59 8.91 9.39
C ASN A 278 10.83 7.42 9.65
N PHE A 279 11.15 6.63 8.62
CA PHE A 279 11.60 5.26 8.81
C PHE A 279 12.90 5.16 9.59
N LYS A 280 13.91 5.99 9.26
CA LYS A 280 15.17 6.03 10.01
C LYS A 280 14.95 6.43 11.47
N ALA A 281 14.03 7.36 11.74
CA ALA A 281 13.71 7.81 13.09
C ALA A 281 13.08 6.71 13.98
N MET A 282 12.48 5.67 13.39
CA MET A 282 11.97 4.52 14.15
C MET A 282 13.07 3.66 14.80
N ASN A 283 14.35 3.90 14.50
CA ASN A 283 15.51 3.19 15.06
C ASN A 283 15.35 1.66 15.01
N ILE A 284 14.73 1.15 13.95
CA ILE A 284 14.60 -0.29 13.74
C ILE A 284 16.01 -0.78 13.38
N PRO A 285 16.59 -1.74 14.11
CA PRO A 285 17.95 -2.19 13.87
C PRO A 285 18.11 -2.77 12.46
N SER A 286 18.52 -1.95 11.50
CA SER A 286 18.92 -2.40 10.16
C SER A 286 20.36 -2.86 10.25
N TYR A 287 20.56 -4.17 10.37
CA TYR A 287 21.90 -4.74 10.59
C TYR A 287 22.83 -4.64 9.36
N LYS A 288 22.37 -4.14 8.20
CA LYS A 288 23.11 -4.36 6.94
C LYS A 288 23.14 -3.23 5.91
N THR A 289 22.31 -2.17 5.97
CA THR A 289 22.31 -1.16 4.88
C THR A 289 21.93 0.27 5.33
N SER A 290 22.37 1.27 4.55
CA SER A 290 21.96 2.68 4.62
C SER A 290 20.49 2.93 4.22
N PHE A 291 19.81 1.90 3.69
CA PHE A 291 18.43 1.95 3.24
C PHE A 291 17.47 1.46 4.31
N VAL A 292 16.22 1.87 4.20
CA VAL A 292 15.14 1.43 5.08
C VAL A 292 14.76 -0.02 4.76
N ASP A 293 14.79 -0.90 5.76
CA ASP A 293 14.27 -2.27 5.65
C ASP A 293 12.79 -2.33 6.06
N LEU A 294 11.93 -2.50 5.04
CA LEU A 294 10.49 -2.63 5.24
C LEU A 294 10.09 -3.95 5.89
N GLU A 295 10.89 -5.00 5.74
CA GLU A 295 10.58 -6.32 6.29
C GLU A 295 10.77 -6.35 7.80
N ASP A 296 11.80 -5.70 8.32
CA ASP A 296 12.02 -5.59 9.77
C ASP A 296 10.94 -4.73 10.45
N TYR A 297 10.50 -3.66 9.79
CA TYR A 297 9.33 -2.89 10.22
C TYR A 297 8.05 -3.74 10.25
N ARG A 298 7.79 -4.52 9.19
CA ARG A 298 6.65 -5.43 9.12
C ARG A 298 6.72 -6.51 10.21
N LYS A 299 7.88 -7.13 10.42
CA LYS A 299 8.09 -8.13 11.48
C LYS A 299 7.81 -7.55 12.86
N ARG A 300 8.34 -6.35 13.16
CA ARG A 300 8.14 -5.72 14.48
C ARG A 300 6.66 -5.48 14.80
N ILE A 301 5.88 -5.01 13.83
CA ILE A 301 4.42 -4.83 13.99
C ILE A 301 3.68 -6.18 13.97
N GLY A 302 4.12 -7.13 13.14
CA GLY A 302 3.58 -8.48 13.08
C GLY A 302 3.68 -9.22 14.41
N SER A 303 4.88 -9.25 15.02
CA SER A 303 5.11 -9.88 16.32
C SER A 303 4.23 -9.29 17.41
N ALA A 304 4.07 -7.97 17.45
CA ALA A 304 3.20 -7.31 18.42
C ALA A 304 1.71 -7.65 18.21
N ARG A 305 1.28 -7.85 16.95
CA ARG A 305 -0.08 -8.23 16.61
C ARG A 305 -0.38 -9.70 16.91
N ASP A 306 0.51 -10.62 16.52
CA ASP A 306 0.27 -12.06 16.60
C ASP A 306 -0.03 -12.50 18.05
N LYS A 307 0.57 -11.83 19.04
CA LYS A 307 0.23 -11.99 20.47
C LYS A 307 -1.27 -11.83 20.75
N GLN A 308 -1.91 -10.82 20.17
CA GLN A 308 -3.30 -10.45 20.48
C GLN A 308 -4.34 -11.33 19.76
N PHE A 309 -3.95 -12.00 18.66
CA PHE A 309 -4.85 -12.88 17.90
C PHE A 309 -4.73 -14.35 18.29
N HIS A 310 -3.65 -14.77 18.96
CA HIS A 310 -3.38 -16.18 19.31
C HIS A 310 -3.59 -16.53 20.79
N THR A 311 -4.13 -15.64 21.62
CA THR A 311 -4.39 -15.83 23.06
C THR A 311 -5.64 -16.65 23.39
N LEU A 312 -5.85 -17.80 22.72
CA LEU A 312 -6.71 -18.85 23.30
C LEU A 312 -5.97 -19.59 24.42
N PHE A 313 -4.64 -19.67 24.33
CA PHE A 313 -3.76 -20.23 25.37
C PHE A 313 -2.57 -19.29 25.59
N ASN A 314 -2.45 -18.72 26.78
CA ASN A 314 -1.34 -17.83 27.14
C ASN A 314 -0.32 -18.64 27.95
N PHE A 315 0.71 -19.15 27.29
CA PHE A 315 1.80 -19.88 27.94
C PHE A 315 2.99 -18.93 28.12
N ASP A 316 3.21 -18.49 29.36
CA ASP A 316 4.30 -17.56 29.69
C ASP A 316 5.68 -18.25 29.75
N SER A 317 5.70 -19.59 29.70
CA SER A 317 6.91 -20.42 29.74
C SER A 317 6.80 -21.61 28.78
N SER A 318 7.96 -22.09 28.30
CA SER A 318 8.04 -23.37 27.59
C SER A 318 7.95 -24.52 28.59
N PHE A 319 7.28 -25.60 28.19
CA PHE A 319 7.16 -26.77 29.04
C PHE A 319 8.24 -27.77 28.65
N ARG A 320 8.92 -28.31 29.67
CA ARG A 320 9.89 -29.40 29.51
C ARG A 320 9.31 -30.65 30.17
N VAL A 321 9.21 -31.73 29.42
CA VAL A 321 8.74 -33.02 29.91
C VAL A 321 9.77 -34.09 29.62
N GLU A 322 10.14 -34.82 30.67
CA GLU A 322 10.96 -36.03 30.57
C GLU A 322 10.05 -37.25 30.35
N LEU A 323 10.21 -37.91 29.21
CA LEU A 323 9.39 -39.08 28.87
C LEU A 323 10.06 -40.36 29.38
N LYS A 324 9.71 -40.78 30.61
CA LYS A 324 10.33 -41.93 31.30
C LYS A 324 10.29 -43.25 30.53
N SER A 325 9.30 -43.44 29.66
CA SER A 325 9.16 -44.63 28.80
C SER A 325 10.15 -44.65 27.63
N LEU A 326 10.70 -43.50 27.25
CA LEU A 326 11.69 -43.33 26.19
C LEU A 326 13.01 -42.92 26.87
N LYS A 327 13.88 -43.91 27.14
CA LYS A 327 15.15 -43.72 27.87
C LYS A 327 15.86 -42.40 27.50
N ASN A 328 15.89 -41.46 28.43
CA ASN A 328 16.57 -40.16 28.33
C ASN A 328 16.07 -39.25 27.19
N PHE A 329 14.76 -39.24 26.91
CA PHE A 329 14.16 -38.31 25.97
C PHE A 329 13.53 -37.11 26.69
N GLU A 330 14.00 -35.91 26.37
CA GLU A 330 13.39 -34.64 26.80
C GLU A 330 12.61 -34.01 25.62
N MET A 331 11.35 -33.66 25.85
CA MET A 331 10.55 -32.85 24.93
C MET A 331 10.41 -31.44 25.50
N VAL A 332 10.75 -30.43 24.70
CA VAL A 332 10.41 -29.04 24.96
C VAL A 332 9.36 -28.62 23.94
N PHE A 333 8.25 -28.06 24.38
CA PHE A 333 7.18 -27.56 23.53
C PHE A 333 6.70 -26.19 24.02
N CYS A 334 5.92 -25.47 23.19
CA CYS A 334 5.68 -24.04 23.36
C CYS A 334 6.99 -23.22 23.27
N GLU A 335 7.86 -23.53 22.31
CA GLU A 335 9.06 -22.74 22.02
C GLU A 335 8.73 -21.51 21.14
N GLU A 336 9.64 -20.52 21.11
CA GLU A 336 9.47 -19.29 20.32
C GLU A 336 9.58 -19.54 18.81
N PHE A 337 10.26 -20.62 18.42
CA PHE A 337 10.44 -21.04 17.03
C PHE A 337 10.44 -22.56 16.94
N ASN A 338 9.81 -23.09 15.89
CA ASN A 338 9.74 -24.53 15.63
C ASN A 338 11.15 -25.05 15.23
N THR A 339 11.93 -25.55 16.20
CA THR A 339 13.23 -26.17 15.92
C THR A 339 13.00 -27.57 15.35
N LYS A 340 12.99 -27.67 14.01
CA LYS A 340 12.78 -28.95 13.33
C LYS A 340 13.94 -29.91 13.59
N GLY A 341 13.65 -31.01 14.29
CA GLY A 341 14.59 -32.15 14.36
C GLY A 341 14.27 -33.22 15.40
N ASN A 342 13.12 -33.89 15.32
CA ASN A 342 12.86 -35.05 16.19
C ASN A 342 13.29 -36.38 15.54
N LYS A 343 14.23 -37.09 16.19
CA LYS A 343 14.64 -38.47 15.87
C LYS A 343 13.73 -39.50 16.56
N MET A 344 12.41 -39.34 16.45
CA MET A 344 11.46 -40.35 16.93
C MET A 344 11.01 -41.25 15.77
N GLU A 345 10.87 -42.54 16.03
CA GLU A 345 10.21 -43.52 15.15
C GLU A 345 9.08 -44.20 15.94
N PHE A 346 7.83 -43.70 15.87
CA PHE A 346 6.56 -44.43 16.06
C PHE A 346 5.34 -43.47 16.09
N GLN A 347 4.14 -43.98 16.38
CA GLN A 347 2.89 -43.19 16.59
C GLN A 347 3.06 -42.00 17.55
N ASP A 348 3.93 -42.13 18.56
CA ASP A 348 4.26 -41.05 19.49
C ASP A 348 4.97 -39.86 18.82
N LYS A 349 5.61 -40.07 17.65
CA LYS A 349 6.17 -38.99 16.83
C LYS A 349 5.09 -38.04 16.34
N GLN A 350 3.96 -38.57 15.85
CA GLN A 350 2.87 -37.73 15.35
C GLN A 350 2.24 -36.93 16.49
N ILE A 351 2.15 -37.53 17.69
CA ILE A 351 1.69 -36.83 18.89
C ILE A 351 2.70 -35.76 19.32
N ALA A 352 4.00 -36.08 19.33
CA ALA A 352 5.07 -35.13 19.64
C ALA A 352 5.14 -33.98 18.61
N GLU A 353 4.91 -34.24 17.32
CA GLU A 353 4.80 -33.23 16.28
C GLU A 353 3.62 -32.29 16.54
N ASN A 354 2.46 -32.80 16.97
CA ASN A 354 1.32 -31.96 17.37
C ASN A 354 1.63 -31.09 18.61
N PHE A 355 2.42 -31.60 19.57
CA PHE A 355 2.87 -30.79 20.72
C PHE A 355 3.88 -29.71 20.30
N LEU A 356 4.78 -30.01 19.37
CA LEU A 356 5.75 -29.04 18.85
C LEU A 356 5.09 -27.92 18.02
N ASP A 357 3.93 -28.20 17.41
CA ASP A 357 3.11 -27.17 16.76
C ASP A 357 2.48 -26.17 17.75
N LEU A 358 2.51 -26.46 19.06
CA LEU A 358 2.23 -25.46 20.08
C LEU A 358 3.46 -24.54 20.21
N THR A 359 3.30 -23.29 19.82
CA THR A 359 4.34 -22.25 19.92
C THR A 359 3.94 -21.19 20.93
N ARG A 360 4.92 -20.60 21.63
CA ARG A 360 4.68 -19.38 22.42
C ARG A 360 4.94 -18.14 21.57
N THR A 361 4.16 -17.08 21.77
CA THR A 361 4.40 -15.79 21.11
C THR A 361 5.16 -14.87 22.06
N ARG A 362 6.24 -14.24 21.58
CA ARG A 362 7.06 -13.31 22.36
C ARG A 362 6.26 -12.07 22.78
N GLU A 363 6.40 -11.65 24.03
CA GLU A 363 5.77 -10.43 24.55
C GLU A 363 6.51 -9.14 24.13
N ASP A 364 6.47 -8.78 22.85
CA ASP A 364 7.00 -7.48 22.43
C ASP A 364 5.87 -6.44 22.40
N MET A 365 5.60 -5.80 23.55
CA MET A 365 4.78 -4.58 23.54
C MET A 365 5.56 -3.46 22.84
N LEU A 366 4.91 -2.83 21.86
CA LEU A 366 5.45 -1.62 21.24
C LEU A 366 5.38 -0.45 22.22
N GLU A 367 6.53 0.17 22.44
CA GLU A 367 6.66 1.38 23.25
C GLU A 367 5.89 2.57 22.64
N ASP A 368 5.44 3.50 23.49
CA ASP A 368 4.72 4.71 23.07
C ASP A 368 5.50 5.54 22.05
N ASP A 369 6.82 5.67 22.23
CA ASP A 369 7.69 6.37 21.27
C ASP A 369 7.64 5.71 19.89
N PHE A 370 7.67 4.37 19.84
CA PHE A 370 7.50 3.63 18.59
C PHE A 370 6.14 3.91 17.98
N LEU A 371 5.05 3.85 18.75
CA LEU A 371 3.70 4.10 18.22
C LEU A 371 3.55 5.53 17.65
N ARG A 372 4.15 6.53 18.31
CA ARG A 372 4.15 7.92 17.85
C ARG A 372 4.96 8.09 16.57
N LYS A 373 6.14 7.48 16.48
CA LYS A 373 6.96 7.49 15.25
C LYS A 373 6.29 6.71 14.11
N ASN A 374 5.63 5.61 14.43
CA ASN A 374 4.84 4.83 13.49
C ASN A 374 3.73 5.67 12.85
N LEU A 375 3.01 6.48 13.64
CA LEU A 375 2.04 7.44 13.11
C LEU A 375 2.67 8.42 12.11
N GLN A 376 3.88 8.93 12.38
CA GLN A 376 4.57 9.82 11.45
C GLN A 376 4.95 9.10 10.15
N THR A 377 5.41 7.85 10.23
CA THR A 377 5.68 7.00 9.07
C THR A 377 4.42 6.79 8.22
N ILE A 378 3.29 6.47 8.87
CA ILE A 378 1.99 6.31 8.19
C ILE A 378 1.56 7.61 7.50
N LYS A 379 1.73 8.76 8.16
CA LYS A 379 1.42 10.08 7.58
C LYS A 379 2.30 10.41 6.38
N SER A 380 3.59 10.11 6.43
CA SER A 380 4.48 10.26 5.28
C SER A 380 4.12 9.33 4.13
N LEU A 381 3.72 8.10 4.43
CA LEU A 381 3.24 7.16 3.43
C LEU A 381 1.99 7.67 2.73
N HIS A 382 1.01 8.15 3.49
CA HIS A 382 -0.19 8.79 2.94
C HIS A 382 0.17 10.00 2.07
N SER A 383 1.14 10.81 2.52
CA SER A 383 1.60 11.98 1.76
C SER A 383 2.19 11.60 0.39
N ILE A 384 2.88 10.47 0.27
CA ILE A 384 3.35 9.96 -1.03
C ILE A 384 2.18 9.64 -1.94
N PHE A 385 1.15 8.93 -1.46
CA PHE A 385 0.00 8.57 -2.29
C PHE A 385 -0.81 9.79 -2.71
N LEU A 386 -0.98 10.75 -1.81
CA LEU A 386 -1.65 12.02 -2.09
C LEU A 386 -0.88 12.86 -3.12
N GLU A 387 0.44 13.02 -2.95
CA GLU A 387 1.23 13.79 -3.92
C GLU A 387 1.42 13.04 -5.24
N THR A 388 1.45 11.71 -5.24
CA THR A 388 1.45 10.93 -6.50
C THR A 388 0.15 11.12 -7.25
N GLN A 389 -0.99 11.10 -6.56
CA GLN A 389 -2.28 11.44 -7.16
C GLN A 389 -2.22 12.83 -7.80
N LYS A 390 -1.79 13.86 -7.06
CA LYS A 390 -1.68 15.23 -7.58
C LYS A 390 -0.70 15.33 -8.76
N ALA A 391 0.40 14.60 -8.73
CA ALA A 391 1.37 14.55 -9.82
C ALA A 391 0.72 14.01 -11.10
N LEU A 392 0.00 12.89 -11.00
CA LEU A 392 -0.74 12.32 -12.13
C LEU A 392 -1.87 13.26 -12.61
N GLU A 393 -2.55 13.95 -11.70
CA GLU A 393 -3.55 14.97 -12.06
C GLU A 393 -2.95 16.14 -12.85
N ILE A 394 -1.75 16.57 -12.50
CA ILE A 394 -1.03 17.64 -13.21
C ILE A 394 -0.54 17.14 -14.59
N LEU A 395 -0.12 15.88 -14.70
CA LEU A 395 0.43 15.31 -15.93
C LEU A 395 -0.64 14.94 -16.97
N HIS A 396 -1.84 14.57 -16.52
CA HIS A 396 -2.91 14.03 -17.37
C HIS A 396 -3.32 14.90 -18.57
N PRO A 397 -3.51 16.23 -18.45
CA PRO A 397 -3.86 17.04 -19.61
C PRO A 397 -2.83 16.95 -20.74
N TYR A 398 -1.54 16.86 -20.39
CA TYR A 398 -0.45 16.85 -21.35
C TYR A 398 -0.24 15.49 -22.05
N THR A 399 -0.86 14.43 -21.55
CA THR A 399 -0.85 13.11 -22.21
C THR A 399 -2.10 12.86 -23.06
N ARG A 400 -3.14 13.70 -22.90
CA ARG A 400 -4.42 13.61 -23.61
C ARG A 400 -4.57 14.63 -24.75
N GLU A 401 -3.76 15.68 -24.78
CA GLU A 401 -3.71 16.58 -25.93
C GLU A 401 -3.22 15.80 -27.17
N PRO A 402 -4.03 15.72 -28.24
CA PRO A 402 -3.55 15.16 -29.49
C PRO A 402 -2.41 16.05 -29.99
N THR A 403 -1.32 15.43 -30.44
CA THR A 403 -0.20 16.07 -31.14
C THR A 403 -0.59 16.68 -32.49
N SER A 404 -1.85 17.04 -32.69
CA SER A 404 -2.36 17.78 -33.85
C SER A 404 -2.13 19.28 -33.63
N ASN A 405 -0.93 19.76 -34.03
CA ASN A 405 -0.66 21.10 -34.60
C ASN A 405 0.82 21.55 -34.50
N LYS A 406 1.79 20.63 -34.59
CA LYS A 406 3.22 21.01 -34.71
C LYS A 406 3.96 20.41 -35.92
N GLN A 407 3.25 19.90 -36.92
CA GLN A 407 3.82 19.51 -38.22
C GLN A 407 3.29 20.33 -39.40
N ALA A 408 2.65 21.48 -39.13
CA ALA A 408 2.28 22.46 -40.15
C ALA A 408 2.62 23.87 -39.67
N ALA A 409 3.92 24.18 -39.63
CA ALA A 409 4.47 25.53 -39.65
C ALA A 409 5.90 25.46 -40.20
#